data_AF-A0A258ZB12-F1
#
_entry.id   AF-A0A258ZB12-F1
#
_cell.length_a   1.000
_cell.length_b   1.000
_cell.length_c   1.000
_cell.angle_alpha   90.00
_cell.angle_beta   90.00
_cell.angle_gamma   90.00
#
_symmetry.space_group_name_H-M   'P 1'
#
loop_
_entity.id
_entity.type
_entity.pdbx_description
1 polymer ?
#
loop_
_entity_poly.entity_id
_entity_poly.type
_entity_poly.pdbx_seq_one_letter_code
_entity_poly.pdbx_strand_id
1 'polypeptide(L)'
;MNSPRNRKTKKGKPLRVPVTHGLKDIYAMDMHAAYQAACIGKFNVVSFSRLAAAISVVLSALEQHQTKIPLAIPTLNAAVETLLAVRARGDSSDLWEITESERPSVLSGIDMAEQCIGTLDVALLEQTADMLLQQVYGEPKQ
;
A
#
# COMPACT_ATOMS: atom_id res chain seq x y z
N MET A 1 -22.97 -52.81 -31.36
CA MET A 1 -22.12 -51.67 -31.72
C MET A 1 -22.54 -50.45 -30.91
N ASN A 2 -21.55 -49.69 -30.43
CA ASN A 2 -21.58 -48.36 -29.80
C ASN A 2 -21.86 -48.24 -28.28
N SER A 3 -20.76 -48.31 -27.52
CA SER A 3 -20.62 -47.74 -26.17
C SER A 3 -20.49 -46.20 -26.23
N PRO A 4 -21.09 -45.43 -25.30
CA PRO A 4 -20.88 -44.00 -25.24
C PRO A 4 -19.53 -43.66 -24.57
N ARG A 5 -18.70 -42.87 -25.25
CA ARG A 5 -17.44 -42.34 -24.71
C ARG A 5 -17.73 -41.26 -23.67
N ASN A 6 -17.44 -41.55 -22.41
CA ASN A 6 -17.40 -40.59 -21.32
C ASN A 6 -16.24 -39.59 -21.53
N ARG A 7 -16.55 -38.36 -21.98
CA ARG A 7 -15.56 -37.26 -22.03
C ARG A 7 -15.32 -36.75 -20.62
N LYS A 8 -14.23 -37.19 -19.99
CA LYS A 8 -13.72 -36.56 -18.76
C LYS A 8 -13.31 -35.12 -19.08
N THR A 9 -14.11 -34.15 -18.64
CA THR A 9 -13.70 -32.75 -18.53
C THR A 9 -12.54 -32.67 -17.55
N LYS A 10 -11.32 -32.41 -18.04
CA LYS A 10 -10.17 -32.07 -17.19
C LYS A 10 -10.54 -30.82 -16.40
N LYS A 11 -10.89 -30.97 -15.12
CA LYS A 11 -10.99 -29.84 -14.19
C LYS A 11 -9.62 -29.16 -14.19
N GLY A 12 -9.56 -27.94 -14.75
CA GLY A 12 -8.34 -27.15 -14.79
C GLY A 12 -7.77 -27.05 -13.38
N LYS A 13 -6.48 -27.35 -13.22
CA LYS A 13 -5.80 -27.12 -11.94
C LYS A 13 -6.01 -25.64 -11.58
N PRO A 14 -6.41 -25.30 -10.35
CA PRO A 14 -6.45 -23.90 -9.94
C PRO A 14 -5.06 -23.31 -10.18
N LEU A 15 -5.00 -22.23 -10.95
CA LEU A 15 -3.78 -21.47 -11.15
C LEU A 15 -3.24 -21.11 -9.76
N ARG A 16 -2.10 -21.68 -9.39
CA ARG A 16 -1.31 -21.20 -8.24
C ARG A 16 -0.65 -19.91 -8.69
N VAL A 17 -1.45 -18.85 -8.77
CA VAL A 17 -0.90 -17.50 -8.92
C VAL A 17 -0.21 -17.19 -7.60
N PRO A 18 1.08 -16.84 -7.60
CA PRO A 18 1.73 -16.34 -6.41
C PRO A 18 0.93 -15.14 -5.89
N VAL A 19 0.38 -15.25 -4.68
CA VAL A 19 -0.45 -14.21 -4.03
C VAL A 19 0.33 -12.88 -3.90
N THR A 20 1.66 -12.94 -3.97
CA THR A 20 2.58 -11.80 -4.01
C THR A 20 2.27 -10.79 -5.12
N HIS A 21 1.81 -11.23 -6.30
CA HIS A 21 1.47 -10.30 -7.38
C HIS A 21 0.19 -9.52 -7.04
N GLY A 22 -0.82 -10.18 -6.49
CA GLY A 22 -2.08 -9.52 -6.13
C GLY A 22 -1.90 -8.45 -5.05
N LEU A 23 -1.07 -8.71 -4.03
CA LEU A 23 -0.79 -7.73 -2.98
C LEU A 23 0.03 -6.54 -3.47
N LYS A 24 1.04 -6.79 -4.31
CA LYS A 24 1.78 -5.70 -4.96
C LYS A 24 0.84 -4.81 -5.76
N ASP A 25 -0.07 -5.41 -6.53
CA ASP A 25 -1.04 -4.68 -7.35
C ASP A 25 -2.02 -3.87 -6.47
N ILE A 26 -2.43 -4.40 -5.31
CA ILE A 26 -3.31 -3.69 -4.35
C ILE A 26 -2.60 -2.46 -3.79
N TYR A 27 -1.39 -2.60 -3.25
CA TYR A 27 -0.65 -1.48 -2.68
C TYR A 27 -0.25 -0.44 -3.75
N ALA A 28 0.18 -0.91 -4.93
CA ALA A 28 0.47 -0.04 -6.06
C ALA A 28 -0.78 0.75 -6.48
N MET A 29 -1.93 0.09 -6.55
CA MET A 29 -3.21 0.75 -6.85
C MET A 29 -3.59 1.78 -5.78
N ASP A 30 -3.50 1.42 -4.49
CA ASP A 30 -3.84 2.32 -3.38
C ASP A 30 -2.95 3.57 -3.38
N MET A 31 -1.66 3.43 -3.69
CA MET A 31 -0.72 4.55 -3.78
C MET A 31 -0.92 5.39 -5.04
N HIS A 32 -0.84 4.78 -6.23
CA HIS A 32 -0.89 5.51 -7.50
C HIS A 32 -2.26 6.09 -7.80
N ALA A 33 -3.36 5.37 -7.52
CA ALA A 33 -4.70 5.90 -7.76
C ALA A 33 -4.99 7.10 -6.85
N ALA A 34 -4.53 7.06 -5.59
CA ALA A 34 -4.64 8.18 -4.67
C ALA A 34 -3.80 9.38 -5.13
N TYR A 35 -2.57 9.16 -5.58
CA TYR A 35 -1.73 10.24 -6.11
C TYR A 35 -2.30 10.84 -7.39
N GLN A 36 -2.81 10.02 -8.31
CA GLN A 36 -3.49 10.52 -9.51
C GLN A 36 -4.73 11.34 -9.16
N ALA A 37 -5.50 10.95 -8.14
CA ALA A 37 -6.61 11.75 -7.64
C ALA A 37 -6.14 13.14 -7.16
N ALA A 38 -4.96 13.24 -6.53
CA ALA A 38 -4.34 14.52 -6.20
C ALA A 38 -3.95 15.35 -7.42
N CYS A 39 -3.39 14.74 -8.46
CA CYS A 39 -3.04 15.45 -9.68
C CYS A 39 -4.25 16.06 -10.42
N ILE A 40 -5.43 15.44 -10.32
CA ILE A 40 -6.65 15.89 -11.00
C ILE A 40 -7.65 16.64 -10.09
N GLY A 41 -7.24 17.02 -8.88
CA GLY A 41 -8.07 17.77 -7.94
C GLY A 41 -9.24 16.99 -7.34
N LYS A 42 -9.13 15.66 -7.27
CA LYS A 42 -10.13 14.75 -6.66
C LYS A 42 -9.64 14.08 -5.37
N PHE A 43 -8.55 14.59 -4.79
CA PHE A 43 -8.03 14.08 -3.54
C PHE A 43 -8.95 14.43 -2.38
N ASN A 44 -9.12 13.47 -1.48
CA ASN A 44 -10.02 13.55 -0.35
C ASN A 44 -9.47 12.67 0.77
N VAL A 45 -10.10 12.72 1.95
CA VAL A 45 -9.69 11.94 3.12
C VAL A 45 -9.56 10.43 2.84
N VAL A 46 -10.39 9.86 1.95
CA VAL A 46 -10.35 8.43 1.62
C VAL A 46 -9.10 8.12 0.78
N SER A 47 -8.86 8.89 -0.28
CA SER A 47 -7.65 8.73 -1.11
C SER A 47 -6.39 8.99 -0.29
N PHE A 48 -6.39 10.01 0.56
CA PHE A 48 -5.31 10.28 1.51
C PHE A 48 -5.05 9.08 2.43
N SER A 49 -6.11 8.55 3.07
CA SER A 49 -5.99 7.47 4.05
C SER A 49 -5.40 6.21 3.42
N ARG A 50 -5.78 5.90 2.18
CA ARG A 50 -5.21 4.75 1.44
C ARG A 50 -3.72 4.93 1.16
N LEU A 51 -3.34 6.10 0.64
CA LEU A 51 -1.93 6.40 0.36
C LEU A 51 -1.07 6.37 1.62
N ALA A 52 -1.52 7.04 2.68
CA ALA A 52 -0.81 7.09 3.95
C ALA A 52 -0.69 5.70 4.59
N ALA A 53 -1.78 4.93 4.63
CA ALA A 53 -1.75 3.58 5.16
C ALA A 53 -0.78 2.68 4.37
N ALA A 54 -0.82 2.71 3.04
CA ALA A 54 0.07 1.92 2.20
C ALA A 54 1.55 2.21 2.49
N ILE A 55 1.94 3.49 2.51
CA ILE A 55 3.33 3.89 2.80
C ILE A 55 3.73 3.50 4.22
N SER A 56 2.86 3.72 5.21
CA SER A 56 3.13 3.37 6.61
C SER A 56 3.29 1.86 6.83
N VAL A 57 2.47 1.02 6.18
CA VAL A 57 2.62 -0.45 6.27
C VAL A 57 3.98 -0.89 5.73
N VAL A 58 4.38 -0.37 4.56
CA VAL A 58 5.66 -0.73 3.97
C VAL A 58 6.82 -0.28 4.85
N LEU A 59 6.78 0.95 5.35
CA LEU A 59 7.79 1.46 6.29
C LEU A 59 7.89 0.57 7.54
N SER A 60 6.77 0.30 8.21
CA SER A 60 6.75 -0.51 9.43
C SER A 60 7.19 -1.96 9.18
N ALA A 61 6.92 -2.53 8.00
CA ALA A 61 7.42 -3.84 7.62
C ALA A 61 8.95 -3.83 7.44
N LEU A 62 9.51 -2.77 6.86
CA LEU A 62 10.97 -2.60 6.70
C LEU A 62 11.69 -2.29 8.02
N GLU A 63 11.02 -1.70 8.99
CA GLU A 63 11.62 -1.51 10.32
C GLU A 63 11.73 -2.84 11.07
N GLN A 64 10.77 -3.75 10.86
CA GLN A 64 10.79 -5.11 11.42
C GLN A 64 11.74 -6.05 10.67
N HIS A 65 12.03 -5.77 9.40
CA HIS A 65 12.86 -6.60 8.54
C HIS A 65 13.97 -5.81 7.86
N GLN A 66 15.22 -6.25 8.03
CA GLN A 66 16.39 -5.61 7.43
C GLN A 66 16.26 -5.48 5.90
N THR A 67 16.04 -4.27 5.42
CA THR A 67 16.00 -3.97 3.98
C THR A 67 17.41 -3.89 3.40
N LYS A 68 17.57 -4.37 2.17
CA LYS A 68 18.81 -4.22 1.38
C LYS A 68 18.75 -3.04 0.42
N ILE A 69 17.61 -2.33 0.36
CA ILE A 69 17.41 -1.20 -0.53
C ILE A 69 17.98 0.05 0.13
N PRO A 70 19.04 0.66 -0.46
CA PRO A 70 19.63 1.87 0.11
C PRO A 70 18.59 2.98 0.21
N LEU A 71 18.64 3.73 1.32
CA LEU A 71 17.79 4.89 1.58
C LEU A 71 16.28 4.60 1.68
N ALA A 72 15.84 3.34 1.70
CA ALA A 72 14.42 3.01 1.77
C ALA A 72 13.71 3.64 2.97
N ILE A 73 14.23 3.40 4.18
CA ILE A 73 13.67 3.96 5.41
C ILE A 73 13.67 5.51 5.40
N PRO A 74 14.78 6.22 5.14
CA PRO A 74 14.74 7.69 5.15
C PRO A 74 13.85 8.29 4.05
N THR A 75 13.77 7.68 2.87
CA THR A 75 12.85 8.14 1.81
C THR A 75 11.38 7.96 2.22
N LEU A 76 11.04 6.83 2.81
CA LEU A 76 9.66 6.58 3.29
C LEU A 76 9.30 7.49 4.48
N ASN A 77 10.24 7.74 5.40
CA ASN A 77 10.03 8.69 6.50
C ASN A 77 9.75 10.10 5.99
N ALA A 78 10.52 10.60 5.02
CA ALA A 78 10.28 11.92 4.43
C ALA A 78 8.90 12.02 3.76
N ALA A 79 8.45 10.96 3.10
CA ALA A 79 7.11 10.88 2.53
C ALA A 79 6.02 10.89 3.61
N VAL A 80 6.20 10.14 4.70
CA VAL A 80 5.29 10.15 5.86
C VAL A 80 5.22 11.53 6.50
N GLU A 81 6.35 12.20 6.72
CA GLU A 81 6.38 13.58 7.25
C GLU A 81 5.60 14.55 6.36
N THR A 82 5.74 14.41 5.05
CA THR A 82 4.98 15.20 4.07
C THR A 82 3.47 14.91 4.18
N LEU A 83 3.08 13.64 4.29
CA LEU A 83 1.68 13.24 4.45
C LEU A 83 1.10 13.68 5.80
N LEU A 84 1.88 13.78 6.86
CA LEU A 84 1.45 14.35 8.13
C LEU A 84 1.14 15.85 7.99
N ALA A 85 1.94 16.60 7.24
CA ALA A 85 1.65 18.00 6.94
C ALA A 85 0.36 18.15 6.10
N VAL A 86 0.18 17.29 5.09
CA VAL A 86 -1.06 17.22 4.29
C VAL A 86 -2.26 16.91 5.20
N ARG A 87 -2.12 15.95 6.11
CA ARG A 87 -3.17 15.60 7.08
C ARG A 87 -3.54 16.77 7.98
N ALA A 88 -2.55 17.45 8.57
CA ALA A 88 -2.81 18.58 9.45
C ALA A 88 -3.60 19.69 8.74
N ARG A 89 -3.30 19.93 7.46
CA ARG A 89 -4.06 20.85 6.61
C ARG A 89 -5.46 20.33 6.31
N GLY A 90 -5.60 19.07 5.89
CA GLY A 90 -6.90 18.43 5.62
C GLY A 90 -7.82 18.42 6.83
N ASP A 91 -7.32 18.03 8.00
CA ASP A 91 -8.09 17.95 9.25
C ASP A 91 -8.56 19.33 9.75
N SER A 92 -7.81 20.40 9.46
CA SER A 92 -8.13 21.77 9.92
C SER A 92 -8.96 22.59 8.95
N SER A 93 -8.92 22.28 7.65
CA SER A 93 -9.53 23.10 6.60
C SER A 93 -10.49 22.33 5.69
N ASP A 94 -10.58 21.00 5.83
CA ASP A 94 -11.24 20.07 4.90
C ASP A 94 -10.67 20.13 3.46
N LEU A 95 -9.54 20.82 3.26
CA LEU A 95 -8.84 20.90 2.00
C LEU A 95 -7.79 19.78 1.91
N TRP A 96 -8.16 18.71 1.23
CA TRP A 96 -7.30 17.56 0.97
C TRP A 96 -6.57 17.75 -0.36
N GLU A 97 -5.33 18.21 -0.30
CA GLU A 97 -4.50 18.41 -1.48
C GLU A 97 -3.03 18.05 -1.23
N ILE A 98 -2.34 17.63 -2.30
CA ILE A 98 -0.88 17.53 -2.35
C ILE A 98 -0.40 18.65 -3.27
N THR A 99 0.25 19.65 -2.67
CA THR A 99 0.77 20.82 -3.38
C THR A 99 1.93 20.43 -4.31
N GLU A 100 2.25 21.29 -5.28
CA GLU A 100 3.33 21.02 -6.22
C GLU A 100 4.69 20.82 -5.54
N SER A 101 4.96 21.53 -4.45
CA SER A 101 6.18 21.37 -3.65
C SER A 101 6.22 20.07 -2.85
N GLU A 102 5.06 19.49 -2.51
CA GLU A 102 4.96 18.23 -1.75
C GLU A 102 5.05 16.99 -2.67
N ARG A 103 4.63 17.12 -3.93
CA ARG A 103 4.59 16.03 -4.92
C ARG A 103 5.89 15.23 -5.05
N PRO A 104 7.09 15.85 -5.14
CA PRO A 104 8.33 15.10 -5.29
C PRO A 104 8.61 14.14 -4.13
N SER A 105 8.30 14.56 -2.90
CA SER A 105 8.46 13.74 -1.70
C SER A 105 7.50 12.56 -1.69
N VAL A 106 6.23 12.82 -1.99
CA VAL A 106 5.20 11.77 -2.06
C VAL A 106 5.51 10.75 -3.16
N LEU A 107 5.86 11.22 -4.37
CA LEU A 107 6.15 10.33 -5.50
C LEU A 107 7.40 9.47 -5.22
N SER A 108 8.45 10.07 -4.63
CA SER A 108 9.64 9.31 -4.21
C SER A 108 9.30 8.24 -3.17
N GLY A 109 8.38 8.54 -2.25
CA GLY A 109 7.85 7.59 -1.28
C GLY A 109 7.09 6.43 -1.94
N ILE A 110 6.23 6.72 -2.91
CA ILE A 110 5.48 5.70 -3.67
C ILE A 110 6.45 4.78 -4.42
N ASP A 111 7.37 5.36 -5.20
CA ASP A 111 8.33 4.59 -5.98
C ASP A 111 9.21 3.70 -5.09
N MET A 112 9.63 4.22 -3.93
CA MET A 112 10.40 3.47 -2.95
C MET A 112 9.58 2.35 -2.30
N ALA A 113 8.31 2.63 -1.95
CA ALA A 113 7.42 1.64 -1.35
C ALA A 113 7.18 0.47 -2.30
N GLU A 114 6.96 0.74 -3.60
CA GLU A 114 6.79 -0.31 -4.61
C GLU A 114 8.02 -1.19 -4.79
N GLN A 115 9.22 -0.59 -4.78
CA GLN A 115 10.47 -1.34 -4.81
C GLN A 115 10.62 -2.23 -3.58
N CYS A 116 10.27 -1.70 -2.40
CA CYS A 116 10.34 -2.44 -1.14
C CYS A 116 9.34 -3.60 -1.08
N ILE A 117 8.09 -3.40 -1.54
CA ILE A 117 7.08 -4.47 -1.60
C ILE A 117 7.58 -5.68 -2.40
N GLY A 118 8.32 -5.44 -3.48
CA GLY A 118 8.94 -6.52 -4.27
C GLY A 118 9.94 -7.39 -3.51
N THR A 119 10.37 -6.95 -2.33
CA THR A 119 11.38 -7.63 -1.49
C THR A 119 10.82 -8.16 -0.16
N LEU A 120 9.59 -7.80 0.20
CA LEU A 120 8.96 -8.18 1.46
C LEU A 120 8.10 -9.44 1.30
N ASP A 121 7.99 -10.22 2.39
CA ASP A 121 7.04 -11.33 2.44
C ASP A 121 5.61 -10.79 2.56
N VAL A 122 4.70 -11.39 1.80
CA VAL A 122 3.25 -11.12 1.88
C VAL A 122 2.73 -11.27 3.29
N ALA A 123 3.13 -12.34 3.99
CA ALA A 123 2.66 -12.60 5.34
C ALA A 123 3.08 -11.48 6.31
N LEU A 124 4.25 -10.88 6.09
CA LEU A 124 4.74 -9.76 6.89
C LEU A 124 3.94 -8.48 6.61
N LEU A 125 3.61 -8.20 5.35
CA LEU A 125 2.79 -7.05 4.97
C LEU A 125 1.38 -7.14 5.56
N GLU A 126 0.74 -8.31 5.48
CA GLU A 126 -0.59 -8.55 6.07
C GLU A 126 -0.55 -8.41 7.60
N GLN A 127 0.42 -9.05 8.27
CA GLN A 127 0.58 -8.94 9.72
C GLN A 127 0.84 -7.50 10.17
N THR A 128 1.65 -6.75 9.41
CA THR A 128 1.95 -5.35 9.71
C THR A 128 0.70 -4.47 9.54
N ALA A 129 -0.08 -4.68 8.49
CA ALA A 129 -1.34 -3.98 8.28
C ALA A 129 -2.33 -4.24 9.43
N ASP A 130 -2.51 -5.50 9.83
CA ASP A 130 -3.37 -5.87 10.96
C ASP A 130 -2.89 -5.27 12.28
N MET A 131 -1.57 -5.30 12.53
CA MET A 131 -0.96 -4.70 13.72
C MET A 131 -1.22 -3.19 13.76
N LEU A 132 -1.00 -2.47 12.65
CA LEU A 132 -1.24 -1.03 12.57
C LEU A 132 -2.73 -0.70 12.75
N LEU A 133 -3.61 -1.51 12.16
CA LEU A 133 -5.06 -1.36 12.36
C LEU A 133 -5.42 -1.51 13.84
N GLN A 134 -4.87 -2.51 14.53
CA GLN A 134 -5.08 -2.70 15.97
C GLN A 134 -4.50 -1.56 16.81
N GLN A 135 -3.40 -0.92 16.41
CA GLN A 135 -2.86 0.22 17.14
C GLN A 135 -3.72 1.49 16.98
N VAL A 136 -4.39 1.64 15.84
CA VAL A 136 -5.25 2.78 15.55
C VAL A 136 -6.66 2.61 16.14
N TYR A 137 -7.22 1.39 16.08
CA TYR A 137 -8.57 1.08 16.55
C TYR A 137 -8.62 0.38 17.91
N GLY A 138 -7.48 -0.04 18.45
CA GLY A 138 -7.38 -0.70 19.74
C GLY A 138 -7.56 0.30 20.87
N GLU A 139 -8.68 0.15 21.57
CA GLU A 139 -8.94 0.77 22.86
C GLU A 139 -7.72 0.63 23.81
N PRO A 140 -7.48 1.61 24.71
CA PRO A 140 -6.55 1.40 25.80
C PRO A 140 -7.00 0.16 26.58
N LYS A 141 -6.14 -0.85 26.64
CA LYS A 141 -6.29 -1.91 27.64
C LYS A 141 -6.14 -1.26 29.02
N GLN A 142 -7.28 -1.17 29.71
CA GLN A 142 -7.54 -0.97 31.14
C GLN A 142 -6.42 -0.35 31.99
#